data_AF-A0A170PGU6-F1
#
_entry.id   AF-A0A170PGU6-F1
#
_cell.length_a   1.000
_cell.length_b   1.000
_cell.length_c   1.000
_cell.angle_alpha   90.00
_cell.angle_beta   90.00
_cell.angle_gamma   90.00
#
_symmetry.space_group_name_H-M   'P 1'
#
loop_
_entity.id
_entity.type
_entity.pdbx_description
1 polymer ?
#
loop_
_entity_poly.entity_id
_entity_poly.type
_entity_poly.pdbx_seq_one_letter_code
_entity_poly.pdbx_strand_id
1 'polypeptide(L)'
;MRARRTSLRIVLLALLALGVVVGLAHAHSARAGAPPPVAKGGSSSLAPVTPNLPPPFPLLLGLDRSSAALPQPQPATHPPVETACRACHGDSQAEVVFPSGETLAVAVDLPGFDASAHGAMASVYVGCTGCHAPARYQFPHPPVEEPDLRSYTLARSETCVRCHDPHLTAHPGPDWSGGYDPALSEAGISVVCTDCHGDHHVQTVEAWRLPAATTVCADCHLNTGVALTEPDRLSQHVQEGLFNQKQVNNDFCMGCHGPPDRAMTFPNGDVVSISIDGEAFHTSVHGAENNWQQLACTDCHENYNFPHQPLQAATARDYTIEQAEQCARCHQTQQEGHQQGVHAQALAEGNQDAATCVDCHGSHDTALPNQPRSRISLTCRQCHSTIFDEFARSVHGEALLGDENPNVPTCAECHGVHSVNDPTTALFRNRSPELCASCHADEELMAPYDISTDVFETYVDDFHGTTVTIFHSNDPNTPTNKAVCYDCHGVHDIRRPDDPESGIKENLLETCQQCHPDATTNFSDSWTGHHRPSLRDNPLMLLITVFYALVIPSTVLFLGFLVGTDIYRQARGR
;
A
#
# COMPACT_ATOMS: atom_id res chain seq x y z
N MET A 1 73.39 3.42 33.97
CA MET A 1 72.08 4.12 33.90
C MET A 1 71.01 3.44 33.01
N ARG A 2 71.26 2.27 32.40
CA ARG A 2 70.27 1.56 31.53
C ARG A 2 69.36 0.58 32.27
N ALA A 3 69.80 -0.02 33.39
CA ALA A 3 69.04 -1.04 34.12
C ALA A 3 67.91 -0.50 35.03
N ARG A 4 68.02 0.73 35.56
CA ARG A 4 66.96 1.34 36.40
C ARG A 4 65.72 1.80 35.63
N ARG A 5 65.81 1.96 34.30
CA ARG A 5 64.67 2.37 33.45
C ARG A 5 63.79 1.17 33.03
N THR A 6 64.31 -0.04 33.06
CA THR A 6 63.59 -1.25 32.66
C THR A 6 62.70 -1.79 33.79
N SER A 7 63.17 -1.78 35.03
CA SER A 7 62.39 -2.22 36.20
C SER A 7 61.21 -1.31 36.52
N LEU A 8 61.34 0.00 36.27
CA LEU A 8 60.25 0.95 36.46
C LEU A 8 59.14 0.80 35.40
N ARG A 9 59.49 0.35 34.18
CA ARG A 9 58.52 0.07 33.10
C ARG A 9 57.72 -1.21 33.35
N ILE A 10 58.34 -2.24 33.94
CA ILE A 10 57.66 -3.51 34.22
C ILE A 10 56.68 -3.36 35.40
N VAL A 11 57.03 -2.60 36.44
CA VAL A 11 56.13 -2.31 37.56
C VAL A 11 54.96 -1.40 37.12
N LEU A 12 55.21 -0.45 36.22
CA LEU A 12 54.15 0.40 35.66
C LEU A 12 53.19 -0.38 34.74
N LEU A 13 53.70 -1.37 33.97
CA LEU A 13 52.88 -2.26 33.15
C LEU A 13 52.03 -3.24 33.98
N ALA A 14 52.54 -3.72 35.11
CA ALA A 14 51.78 -4.59 36.03
C ALA A 14 50.66 -3.82 36.78
N LEU A 15 50.88 -2.56 37.14
CA LEU A 15 49.86 -1.69 37.74
C LEU A 15 48.80 -1.22 36.73
N LEU A 16 49.19 -1.02 35.46
CA LEU A 16 48.26 -0.75 34.37
C LEU A 16 47.40 -1.99 34.04
N ALA A 17 47.96 -3.21 34.10
CA ALA A 17 47.20 -4.43 33.91
C ALA A 17 46.17 -4.68 35.04
N LEU A 18 46.51 -4.33 36.29
CA LEU A 18 45.58 -4.44 37.42
C LEU A 18 44.47 -3.37 37.38
N GLY A 19 44.77 -2.17 36.87
CA GLY A 19 43.78 -1.11 36.66
C GLY A 19 42.79 -1.39 35.53
N VAL A 20 43.19 -2.14 34.49
CA VAL A 20 42.33 -2.54 33.38
C VAL A 20 41.31 -3.61 33.80
N VAL A 21 41.68 -4.55 34.69
CA VAL A 21 40.77 -5.60 35.17
C VAL A 21 39.66 -5.05 36.08
N VAL A 22 39.91 -3.99 36.84
CA VAL A 22 38.89 -3.34 37.69
C VAL A 22 38.01 -2.36 36.88
N GLY A 23 38.55 -1.75 35.81
CA GLY A 23 37.80 -0.84 34.93
C GLY A 23 36.83 -1.51 33.97
N LEU A 24 37.06 -2.78 33.59
CA LEU A 24 36.19 -3.53 32.68
C LEU A 24 34.88 -3.99 33.33
N ALA A 25 34.81 -4.08 34.67
CA ALA A 25 33.60 -4.48 35.39
C ALA A 25 32.53 -3.38 35.51
N HIS A 26 32.83 -2.13 35.14
CA HIS A 26 31.90 -0.99 35.27
C HIS A 26 31.56 -0.30 33.93
N ALA A 27 32.08 -0.79 32.80
CA ALA A 27 32.01 -0.10 31.52
C ALA A 27 31.06 -0.73 30.48
N HIS A 28 30.29 -1.76 30.81
CA HIS A 28 29.34 -2.40 29.88
C HIS A 28 27.88 -1.91 29.99
N SER A 29 27.53 -1.04 30.95
CA SER A 29 26.14 -0.55 31.12
C SER A 29 25.86 0.82 30.51
N ALA A 30 26.65 1.33 29.56
CA ALA A 30 26.42 2.67 29.02
C ALA A 30 26.75 2.78 27.53
N ARG A 31 25.94 2.13 26.67
CA ARG A 31 25.73 2.55 25.28
C ARG A 31 24.55 1.82 24.64
N ALA A 32 23.35 2.37 24.83
CA ALA A 32 22.25 2.24 23.88
C ALA A 32 21.60 3.62 23.77
N GLY A 33 21.65 4.22 22.58
CA GLY A 33 21.03 5.51 22.30
C GLY A 33 19.53 5.31 22.12
N ALA A 34 18.74 6.03 22.91
CA ALA A 34 17.29 6.10 22.77
C ALA A 34 16.89 6.87 21.49
N PRO A 35 15.88 6.41 20.72
CA PRO A 35 15.27 7.19 19.66
C PRO A 35 14.31 8.28 20.20
N PRO A 36 14.01 9.35 19.43
CA PRO A 36 13.27 10.52 19.91
C PRO A 36 11.76 10.26 20.07
N PRO A 37 11.06 11.07 20.90
CA PRO A 37 9.67 10.83 21.26
C PRO A 37 8.69 11.23 20.14
N VAL A 38 7.72 10.36 19.89
CA VAL A 38 6.58 10.61 19.00
C VAL A 38 5.49 11.39 19.74
N ALA A 39 4.99 12.45 19.09
CA ALA A 39 3.98 13.34 19.60
C ALA A 39 2.59 12.67 19.72
N LYS A 40 1.92 12.87 20.86
CA LYS A 40 0.55 12.40 21.13
C LYS A 40 -0.48 13.32 20.46
N GLY A 41 -1.22 12.80 19.48
CA GLY A 41 -2.41 13.43 18.89
C GLY A 41 -3.68 13.05 19.66
N GLY A 42 -4.53 14.04 19.92
CA GLY A 42 -5.73 13.93 20.76
C GLY A 42 -6.90 13.16 20.13
N SER A 43 -7.65 12.48 20.99
CA SER A 43 -8.88 11.75 20.67
C SER A 43 -10.07 12.71 20.55
N SER A 44 -10.80 12.64 19.44
CA SER A 44 -12.13 13.22 19.29
C SER A 44 -13.15 12.10 19.07
N SER A 45 -14.10 12.02 20.00
CA SER A 45 -15.21 11.06 20.05
C SER A 45 -16.29 11.39 19.02
N LEU A 46 -16.75 10.41 18.25
CA LEU A 46 -18.01 10.48 17.49
C LEU A 46 -18.88 9.24 17.76
N ALA A 47 -20.17 9.52 17.92
CA ALA A 47 -21.25 8.62 18.34
C ALA A 47 -21.89 7.86 17.14
N PRO A 48 -22.70 6.80 17.37
CA PRO A 48 -23.10 5.86 16.33
C PRO A 48 -24.35 6.29 15.56
N VAL A 49 -24.37 6.05 14.25
CA VAL A 49 -25.55 6.21 13.39
C VAL A 49 -26.03 4.81 12.95
N THR A 50 -27.31 4.54 13.18
CA THR A 50 -28.02 3.30 12.85
C THR A 50 -28.44 3.25 11.36
N PRO A 51 -28.49 2.07 10.71
CA PRO A 51 -28.92 1.94 9.32
C PRO A 51 -30.45 1.85 9.21
N ASN A 52 -31.00 2.49 8.18
CA ASN A 52 -32.43 2.51 7.85
C ASN A 52 -32.64 1.84 6.48
N LEU A 53 -33.43 0.77 6.45
CA LEU A 53 -33.81 0.00 5.25
C LEU A 53 -35.07 0.60 4.59
N PRO A 54 -35.18 0.60 3.24
CA PRO A 54 -36.46 0.77 2.56
C PRO A 54 -37.03 -0.57 2.01
N PRO A 55 -38.35 -0.64 1.74
CA PRO A 55 -39.11 -1.89 1.52
C PRO A 55 -39.21 -2.32 0.04
N PRO A 56 -39.75 -3.52 -0.26
CA PRO A 56 -39.70 -4.12 -1.60
C PRO A 56 -40.93 -3.75 -2.46
N PHE A 57 -40.75 -3.69 -3.78
CA PHE A 57 -41.85 -3.70 -4.76
C PHE A 57 -41.63 -4.77 -5.86
N PRO A 58 -42.71 -5.30 -6.47
CA PRO A 58 -42.85 -6.71 -6.77
C PRO A 58 -42.71 -7.08 -8.26
N LEU A 59 -42.77 -8.41 -8.46
CA LEU A 59 -42.75 -9.20 -9.68
C LEU A 59 -43.60 -8.69 -10.86
N LEU A 60 -42.99 -8.83 -12.04
CA LEU A 60 -43.58 -8.96 -13.37
C LEU A 60 -44.35 -10.29 -13.57
N LEU A 61 -45.44 -10.25 -14.35
CA LEU A 61 -46.05 -11.44 -14.99
C LEU A 61 -46.82 -11.08 -16.28
N GLY A 62 -46.59 -11.88 -17.35
CA GLY A 62 -47.43 -12.07 -18.55
C GLY A 62 -46.91 -11.39 -19.84
N LEU A 63 -46.23 -12.06 -20.79
CA LEU A 63 -46.70 -13.02 -21.83
C LEU A 63 -47.89 -12.47 -22.66
N ASP A 64 -47.90 -12.44 -24.00
CA ASP A 64 -47.54 -13.52 -24.91
C ASP A 64 -47.41 -13.07 -26.41
N ARG A 65 -46.49 -13.75 -27.11
CA ARG A 65 -46.44 -14.27 -28.50
C ARG A 65 -47.01 -13.56 -29.77
N SER A 66 -46.06 -13.44 -30.71
CA SER A 66 -46.07 -13.90 -32.13
C SER A 66 -46.71 -13.04 -33.23
N SER A 67 -45.91 -12.60 -34.21
CA SER A 67 -45.96 -13.10 -35.61
C SER A 67 -44.92 -12.43 -36.51
N ALA A 68 -44.51 -13.20 -37.52
CA ALA A 68 -43.36 -13.01 -38.40
C ALA A 68 -43.46 -11.82 -39.37
N ALA A 69 -42.30 -11.26 -39.73
CA ALA A 69 -41.78 -11.21 -41.09
C ALA A 69 -40.52 -10.32 -41.13
N LEU A 70 -39.42 -10.82 -41.70
CA LEU A 70 -38.39 -9.95 -42.24
C LEU A 70 -38.75 -9.64 -43.70
N PRO A 71 -38.78 -8.36 -44.08
CA PRO A 71 -38.33 -7.95 -45.40
C PRO A 71 -37.05 -7.11 -45.31
N GLN A 72 -36.17 -7.41 -46.26
CA GLN A 72 -34.95 -6.73 -46.67
C GLN A 72 -35.21 -5.25 -47.11
N PRO A 73 -34.15 -4.45 -47.36
CA PRO A 73 -33.99 -3.05 -46.96
C PRO A 73 -34.84 -2.07 -47.77
N GLN A 74 -35.21 -0.95 -47.14
CA GLN A 74 -35.83 0.18 -47.87
C GLN A 74 -34.78 1.05 -48.58
N PRO A 75 -35.15 1.68 -49.72
CA PRO A 75 -34.23 2.24 -50.70
C PRO A 75 -34.00 3.75 -50.56
N ALA A 76 -32.91 4.22 -51.15
CA ALA A 76 -32.51 5.61 -51.26
C ALA A 76 -33.53 6.47 -52.04
N THR A 77 -34.20 7.40 -51.34
CA THR A 77 -34.56 8.76 -51.79
C THR A 77 -34.97 9.58 -50.56
N HIS A 78 -34.22 10.61 -50.17
CA HIS A 78 -34.73 11.70 -49.32
C HIS A 78 -35.16 12.89 -50.20
N PRO A 79 -36.46 13.07 -50.49
CA PRO A 79 -37.00 14.36 -50.96
C PRO A 79 -38.29 14.71 -50.19
N PRO A 80 -38.59 15.96 -49.74
CA PRO A 80 -38.34 17.26 -50.39
C PRO A 80 -37.84 18.41 -49.47
N VAL A 81 -37.65 18.16 -48.17
CA VAL A 81 -37.39 19.23 -47.17
C VAL A 81 -36.03 19.87 -47.38
N GLU A 82 -35.01 19.08 -47.72
CA GLU A 82 -33.64 19.56 -47.95
C GLU A 82 -33.56 20.56 -49.11
N THR A 83 -34.19 20.25 -50.25
CA THR A 83 -34.21 21.13 -51.42
C THR A 83 -34.92 22.45 -51.12
N ALA A 84 -35.99 22.42 -50.32
CA ALA A 84 -36.70 23.63 -49.92
C ALA A 84 -35.87 24.48 -48.94
N CYS A 85 -35.22 23.86 -47.95
CA CYS A 85 -34.29 24.56 -47.05
C CYS A 85 -33.18 25.25 -47.83
N ARG A 86 -32.51 24.53 -48.74
CA ARG A 86 -31.44 25.09 -49.58
C ARG A 86 -31.91 26.22 -50.50
N ALA A 87 -33.12 26.13 -51.05
CA ALA A 87 -33.68 27.19 -51.88
C ALA A 87 -33.97 28.47 -51.09
N CYS A 88 -34.44 28.35 -49.85
CA CYS A 88 -34.75 29.51 -49.00
C CYS A 88 -33.54 30.06 -48.23
N HIS A 89 -32.55 29.23 -47.88
CA HIS A 89 -31.39 29.63 -47.10
C HIS A 89 -30.13 29.84 -47.93
N GLY A 90 -30.05 29.35 -49.18
CA GLY A 90 -28.85 29.48 -50.00
C GLY A 90 -28.61 30.85 -50.64
N ASP A 91 -29.66 31.69 -50.75
CA ASP A 91 -29.60 33.03 -51.37
C ASP A 91 -30.59 33.98 -50.70
N SER A 92 -30.52 34.07 -49.37
CA SER A 92 -31.39 34.93 -48.56
C SER A 92 -30.64 36.16 -48.06
N GLN A 93 -31.32 37.30 -48.01
CA GLN A 93 -30.87 38.50 -47.30
C GLN A 93 -31.66 38.68 -45.99
N ALA A 94 -32.41 37.66 -45.57
CA ALA A 94 -33.17 37.72 -44.32
C ALA A 94 -32.25 37.61 -43.12
N GLU A 95 -32.61 38.33 -42.06
CA GLU A 95 -31.93 38.29 -40.77
C GLU A 95 -32.95 37.99 -39.68
N VAL A 96 -32.52 37.21 -38.69
CA VAL A 96 -33.21 37.12 -37.39
C VAL A 96 -32.69 38.27 -36.53
N VAL A 97 -33.59 39.10 -36.03
CA VAL A 97 -33.27 40.15 -35.05
C VAL A 97 -33.69 39.66 -33.67
N PHE A 98 -32.73 39.54 -32.77
CA PHE A 98 -32.98 39.12 -31.39
C PHE A 98 -33.51 40.28 -30.54
N PRO A 99 -34.23 40.01 -29.44
CA PRO A 99 -34.61 41.03 -28.47
C PRO A 99 -33.43 41.86 -27.94
N SER A 100 -32.23 41.29 -27.88
CA SER A 100 -30.98 41.98 -27.54
C SER A 100 -30.56 43.05 -28.56
N GLY A 101 -31.12 43.04 -29.77
CA GLY A 101 -30.74 43.88 -30.91
C GLY A 101 -29.62 43.29 -31.78
N GLU A 102 -29.07 42.13 -31.41
CA GLU A 102 -28.16 41.38 -32.27
C GLU A 102 -28.91 40.80 -33.48
N THR A 103 -28.20 40.58 -34.58
CA THR A 103 -28.76 39.98 -35.78
C THR A 103 -27.99 38.74 -36.21
N LEU A 104 -28.70 37.77 -36.79
CA LEU A 104 -28.13 36.57 -37.38
C LEU A 104 -28.62 36.43 -38.83
N ALA A 105 -27.69 36.35 -39.76
CA ALA A 105 -28.00 36.07 -41.16
C ALA A 105 -28.65 34.69 -41.29
N VAL A 106 -29.77 34.64 -42.01
CA VAL A 106 -30.49 33.38 -42.29
C VAL A 106 -29.82 32.61 -43.43
N ALA A 107 -28.95 33.27 -44.20
CA ALA A 107 -28.21 32.67 -45.30
C ALA A 107 -27.23 31.60 -44.81
N VAL A 108 -27.18 30.48 -45.51
CA VAL A 108 -26.25 29.38 -45.27
C VAL A 108 -25.30 29.26 -46.46
N ASP A 109 -24.00 29.18 -46.18
CA ASP A 109 -22.99 28.84 -47.18
C ASP A 109 -23.14 27.37 -47.59
N LEU A 110 -23.97 27.11 -48.61
CA LEU A 110 -24.23 25.75 -49.10
C LEU A 110 -22.96 25.05 -49.62
N PRO A 111 -22.07 25.70 -50.39
CA PRO A 111 -20.76 25.14 -50.71
C PRO A 111 -19.94 24.74 -49.48
N GLY A 112 -19.87 25.62 -48.47
CA GLY A 112 -19.19 25.33 -47.20
C GLY A 112 -19.80 24.13 -46.47
N PHE A 113 -21.14 24.07 -46.39
CA PHE A 113 -21.85 22.93 -45.81
C PHE A 113 -21.56 21.64 -46.56
N ASP A 114 -21.60 21.65 -47.90
CA ASP A 114 -21.34 20.46 -48.71
C ASP A 114 -19.90 19.95 -48.58
N ALA A 115 -18.96 20.84 -48.27
CA ALA A 115 -17.56 20.52 -47.97
C ALA A 115 -17.29 20.14 -46.50
N SER A 116 -18.30 20.23 -45.62
CA SER A 116 -18.16 19.93 -44.19
C SER A 116 -18.15 18.42 -43.89
N ALA A 117 -17.87 18.08 -42.63
CA ALA A 117 -17.93 16.71 -42.11
C ALA A 117 -19.31 16.04 -42.24
N HIS A 118 -20.38 16.84 -42.43
CA HIS A 118 -21.77 16.37 -42.49
C HIS A 118 -22.41 16.57 -43.87
N GLY A 119 -21.67 17.15 -44.83
CA GLY A 119 -22.12 17.47 -46.18
C GLY A 119 -22.24 16.25 -47.12
N ALA A 120 -22.48 16.52 -48.41
CA ALA A 120 -22.74 15.50 -49.44
C ALA A 120 -21.60 14.48 -49.65
N MET A 121 -20.39 14.79 -49.16
CA MET A 121 -19.19 13.97 -49.25
C MET A 121 -18.93 13.12 -47.98
N ALA A 122 -19.77 13.25 -46.94
CA ALA A 122 -19.66 12.45 -45.72
C ALA A 122 -20.02 10.98 -45.97
N SER A 123 -19.44 10.07 -45.17
CA SER A 123 -19.75 8.63 -45.23
C SER A 123 -21.23 8.33 -44.95
N VAL A 124 -21.91 9.23 -44.23
CA VAL A 124 -23.36 9.30 -44.04
C VAL A 124 -23.78 10.76 -44.15
N TYR A 125 -24.59 11.09 -45.16
CA TYR A 125 -25.10 12.45 -45.35
C TYR A 125 -26.07 12.83 -44.23
N VAL A 126 -25.83 13.97 -43.57
CA VAL A 126 -26.74 14.55 -42.58
C VAL A 126 -27.37 15.80 -43.21
N GLY A 127 -28.61 15.70 -43.67
CA GLY A 127 -29.32 16.88 -44.19
C GLY A 127 -29.66 17.90 -43.09
N CYS A 128 -30.16 19.09 -43.47
CA CYS A 128 -30.58 20.15 -42.54
C CYS A 128 -31.51 19.62 -41.44
N THR A 129 -32.31 18.60 -41.76
CA THR A 129 -33.26 18.01 -40.81
C THR A 129 -32.68 17.11 -39.72
N GLY A 130 -31.40 16.76 -39.84
CA GLY A 130 -30.68 16.03 -38.80
C GLY A 130 -30.24 16.94 -37.65
N CYS A 131 -29.93 18.21 -37.94
CA CYS A 131 -29.42 19.18 -36.96
C CYS A 131 -30.47 20.18 -36.49
N HIS A 132 -31.45 20.50 -37.33
CA HIS A 132 -32.63 21.25 -36.91
C HIS A 132 -33.73 20.28 -36.46
N ALA A 133 -34.76 20.71 -35.74
CA ALA A 133 -35.82 19.82 -35.27
C ALA A 133 -37.06 19.78 -36.21
N PRO A 134 -37.71 18.61 -36.39
CA PRO A 134 -38.95 18.40 -37.16
C PRO A 134 -40.06 19.43 -37.00
N ALA A 135 -40.28 19.88 -35.75
CA ALA A 135 -41.35 20.81 -35.42
C ALA A 135 -41.18 22.22 -36.03
N ARG A 136 -39.97 22.57 -36.52
CA ARG A 136 -39.67 23.86 -37.15
C ARG A 136 -39.72 23.82 -38.70
N TYR A 137 -40.18 22.72 -39.33
CA TYR A 137 -40.17 22.55 -40.81
C TYR A 137 -41.44 22.96 -41.56
N GLN A 138 -42.46 23.44 -40.86
CA GLN A 138 -43.65 23.95 -41.55
C GLN A 138 -43.47 25.45 -41.73
N PHE A 139 -43.29 25.91 -42.97
CA PHE A 139 -43.37 27.33 -43.25
C PHE A 139 -44.83 27.81 -43.08
N PRO A 140 -45.06 28.94 -42.39
CA PRO A 140 -44.08 29.76 -41.67
C PRO A 140 -43.61 29.07 -40.37
N HIS A 141 -42.29 28.93 -40.20
CA HIS A 141 -41.74 28.36 -38.97
C HIS A 141 -41.84 29.37 -37.82
N PRO A 142 -41.94 28.93 -36.56
CA PRO A 142 -42.05 29.83 -35.42
C PRO A 142 -40.82 30.77 -35.34
N PRO A 143 -40.99 31.98 -34.79
CA PRO A 143 -39.87 32.88 -34.54
C PRO A 143 -38.92 32.28 -33.49
N VAL A 144 -37.69 32.78 -33.48
CA VAL A 144 -36.70 32.42 -32.47
C VAL A 144 -37.16 33.01 -31.12
N GLU A 145 -37.17 32.19 -30.07
CA GLU A 145 -37.69 32.55 -28.73
C GLU A 145 -36.56 33.00 -27.80
N GLU A 146 -35.32 32.67 -28.16
CA GLU A 146 -34.11 32.99 -27.42
C GLU A 146 -33.86 34.52 -27.40
N PRO A 147 -33.43 35.09 -26.26
CA PRO A 147 -33.36 36.54 -26.06
C PRO A 147 -32.18 37.21 -26.77
N ASP A 148 -31.12 36.46 -27.05
CA ASP A 148 -29.85 36.92 -27.61
C ASP A 148 -29.19 35.83 -28.47
N LEU A 149 -28.19 36.22 -29.25
CA LEU A 149 -27.48 35.32 -30.17
C LEU A 149 -26.75 34.19 -29.43
N ARG A 150 -26.24 34.45 -28.22
CA ARG A 150 -25.50 33.45 -27.45
C ARG A 150 -26.41 32.35 -26.93
N SER A 151 -27.55 32.72 -26.36
CA SER A 151 -28.61 31.82 -25.91
C SER A 151 -29.12 30.96 -27.06
N TYR A 152 -29.28 31.55 -28.25
CA TYR A 152 -29.61 30.80 -29.46
C TYR A 152 -28.54 29.77 -29.83
N THR A 153 -27.28 30.18 -29.85
CA THR A 153 -26.14 29.31 -30.18
C THR A 153 -26.02 28.14 -29.20
N LEU A 154 -26.15 28.40 -27.90
CA LEU A 154 -26.19 27.37 -26.86
C LEU A 154 -27.31 26.36 -27.12
N ALA A 155 -28.54 26.83 -27.34
CA ALA A 155 -29.70 25.98 -27.57
C ALA A 155 -29.62 25.17 -28.87
N ARG A 156 -28.93 25.68 -29.91
CA ARG A 156 -28.73 24.93 -31.16
C ARG A 156 -27.65 23.85 -31.00
N SER A 157 -26.53 24.20 -30.35
CA SER A 157 -25.38 23.32 -30.14
C SER A 157 -25.69 22.09 -29.29
N GLU A 158 -26.69 22.15 -28.42
CA GLU A 158 -27.18 20.97 -27.69
C GLU A 158 -27.61 19.84 -28.64
N THR A 159 -28.04 20.14 -29.87
CA THR A 159 -28.49 19.11 -30.82
C THR A 159 -27.35 18.18 -31.27
N CYS A 160 -26.10 18.66 -31.22
CA CYS A 160 -24.92 17.88 -31.59
C CYS A 160 -24.77 16.62 -30.73
N VAL A 161 -25.17 16.68 -29.45
CA VAL A 161 -25.01 15.59 -28.49
C VAL A 161 -25.93 14.39 -28.74
N ARG A 162 -26.86 14.52 -29.70
CA ARG A 162 -27.72 13.42 -30.13
C ARG A 162 -26.98 12.39 -30.98
N CYS A 163 -25.89 12.81 -31.63
CA CYS A 163 -25.11 11.99 -32.55
C CYS A 163 -23.64 11.89 -32.13
N HIS A 164 -23.12 12.89 -31.42
CA HIS A 164 -21.74 12.95 -30.95
C HIS A 164 -21.69 12.89 -29.43
N ASP A 165 -20.86 12.00 -28.89
CA ASP A 165 -20.57 12.05 -27.47
C ASP A 165 -19.75 13.33 -27.15
N PRO A 166 -20.12 14.11 -26.13
CA PRO A 166 -19.41 15.33 -25.79
C PRO A 166 -17.99 15.01 -25.31
N HIS A 167 -17.01 15.73 -25.87
CA HIS A 167 -15.64 15.77 -25.35
C HIS A 167 -15.46 16.98 -24.44
N LEU A 168 -14.42 16.96 -23.59
CA LEU A 168 -14.07 18.13 -22.79
C LEU A 168 -13.79 19.31 -23.72
N THR A 169 -14.45 20.42 -23.46
CA THR A 169 -14.10 21.72 -24.03
C THR A 169 -12.97 22.33 -23.22
N ALA A 170 -12.09 23.12 -23.86
CA ALA A 170 -11.03 23.86 -23.16
C ALA A 170 -11.56 24.90 -22.15
N HIS A 171 -12.88 25.10 -22.13
CA HIS A 171 -13.58 26.19 -21.50
C HIS A 171 -14.89 25.68 -20.88
N PRO A 172 -15.43 26.36 -19.86
CA PRO A 172 -16.74 26.05 -19.33
C PRO A 172 -17.83 26.10 -20.37
N GLY A 173 -18.81 25.22 -20.18
CA GLY A 173 -20.02 25.16 -20.97
C GLY A 173 -21.11 24.45 -20.17
N PRO A 174 -22.34 24.39 -20.73
CA PRO A 174 -23.43 23.65 -20.11
C PRO A 174 -23.04 22.18 -19.84
N ASP A 175 -23.72 21.51 -18.91
CA ASP A 175 -23.43 20.12 -18.55
C ASP A 175 -23.38 19.18 -19.76
N TRP A 176 -24.23 19.42 -20.76
CA TRP A 176 -24.28 18.63 -22.00
C TRP A 176 -23.07 18.83 -22.91
N SER A 177 -22.29 19.90 -22.77
CA SER A 177 -21.12 20.20 -23.61
C SER A 177 -19.79 19.71 -23.02
N GLY A 178 -19.82 18.94 -21.93
CA GLY A 178 -18.60 18.38 -21.31
C GLY A 178 -18.31 18.85 -19.88
N GLY A 179 -19.17 19.68 -19.28
CA GLY A 179 -19.29 19.84 -17.82
C GLY A 179 -18.15 20.58 -17.12
N TYR A 180 -18.13 21.91 -17.24
CA TYR A 180 -17.36 22.77 -16.33
C TYR A 180 -18.20 24.01 -15.99
N ASP A 181 -18.29 24.36 -14.70
CA ASP A 181 -19.17 25.43 -14.21
C ASP A 181 -18.84 26.78 -14.88
N PRO A 182 -19.78 27.40 -15.62
CA PRO A 182 -19.60 28.72 -16.22
C PRO A 182 -19.18 29.81 -15.24
N ALA A 183 -19.58 29.70 -13.97
CA ALA A 183 -19.24 30.65 -12.91
C ALA A 183 -17.74 30.67 -12.57
N LEU A 184 -16.97 29.70 -13.06
CA LEU A 184 -15.52 29.58 -12.84
C LEU A 184 -14.68 30.18 -13.98
N SER A 185 -15.27 30.71 -15.06
CA SER A 185 -14.48 31.39 -16.10
C SER A 185 -14.25 32.88 -15.84
N GLU A 186 -13.02 33.33 -16.11
CA GLU A 186 -12.61 34.74 -16.05
C GLU A 186 -13.43 35.63 -16.99
N ALA A 187 -13.92 35.08 -18.11
CA ALA A 187 -14.73 35.79 -19.10
C ALA A 187 -16.24 35.66 -18.89
N GLY A 188 -16.72 34.69 -18.10
CA GLY A 188 -18.15 34.40 -17.94
C GLY A 188 -18.86 33.92 -19.22
N ILE A 189 -18.12 33.39 -20.20
CA ILE A 189 -18.65 32.97 -21.51
C ILE A 189 -18.70 31.43 -21.56
N SER A 190 -19.90 30.87 -21.72
CA SER A 190 -20.11 29.41 -21.86
C SER A 190 -19.83 28.94 -23.28
N VAL A 191 -18.72 28.25 -23.53
CA VAL A 191 -18.25 27.81 -24.87
C VAL A 191 -18.89 26.49 -25.28
N VAL A 192 -19.27 26.36 -26.55
CA VAL A 192 -19.97 25.20 -27.12
C VAL A 192 -19.32 24.73 -28.42
N CYS A 193 -19.77 23.56 -28.90
CA CYS A 193 -19.19 22.87 -30.05
C CYS A 193 -19.00 23.76 -31.29
N THR A 194 -19.99 24.61 -31.61
CA THR A 194 -19.94 25.49 -32.79
C THR A 194 -18.91 26.60 -32.70
N ASP A 195 -18.49 27.00 -31.50
CA ASP A 195 -17.46 28.03 -31.30
C ASP A 195 -16.08 27.54 -31.77
N CYS A 196 -15.89 26.22 -31.78
CA CYS A 196 -14.70 25.58 -32.31
C CYS A 196 -15.01 25.01 -33.68
N HIS A 197 -15.85 23.97 -33.75
CA HIS A 197 -16.04 23.16 -34.95
C HIS A 197 -16.75 23.87 -36.11
N GLY A 198 -17.36 25.04 -35.87
CA GLY A 198 -18.19 25.73 -36.85
C GLY A 198 -19.66 25.28 -36.78
N ASP A 199 -20.53 26.04 -37.44
CA ASP A 199 -21.98 25.87 -37.43
C ASP A 199 -22.48 25.01 -38.59
N HIS A 200 -22.36 25.50 -39.83
CA HIS A 200 -22.75 24.82 -41.06
C HIS A 200 -21.53 24.29 -41.82
N HIS A 201 -20.36 24.91 -41.66
CA HIS A 201 -19.08 24.36 -42.11
C HIS A 201 -18.38 23.60 -40.98
N VAL A 202 -18.99 22.50 -40.53
CA VAL A 202 -18.48 21.70 -39.41
C VAL A 202 -17.18 20.98 -39.77
N GLN A 203 -16.12 21.25 -39.03
CA GLN A 203 -14.81 20.61 -39.16
C GLN A 203 -14.74 19.27 -38.41
N THR A 204 -13.88 18.35 -38.85
CA THR A 204 -13.65 17.08 -38.14
C THR A 204 -12.65 17.25 -37.00
N VAL A 205 -12.66 16.34 -36.04
CA VAL A 205 -11.66 16.30 -34.94
C VAL A 205 -10.22 16.23 -35.47
N GLU A 206 -9.98 15.57 -36.60
CA GLU A 206 -8.65 15.50 -37.23
C GLU A 206 -8.18 16.85 -37.77
N ALA A 207 -9.09 17.69 -38.28
CA ALA A 207 -8.77 19.04 -38.70
C ALA A 207 -8.23 19.89 -37.52
N TRP A 208 -8.71 19.63 -36.30
CA TRP A 208 -8.26 20.28 -35.07
C TRP A 208 -6.87 19.84 -34.58
N ARG A 209 -6.33 18.74 -35.12
CA ARG A 209 -4.96 18.31 -34.80
C ARG A 209 -3.91 19.07 -35.62
N LEU A 210 -4.32 19.85 -36.62
CA LEU A 210 -3.42 20.61 -37.48
C LEU A 210 -3.02 21.93 -36.81
N PRO A 211 -1.79 22.42 -37.01
CA PRO A 211 -1.34 23.71 -36.48
C PRO A 211 -2.22 24.91 -36.89
N ALA A 212 -2.95 24.81 -38.00
CA ALA A 212 -3.89 25.85 -38.42
C ALA A 212 -5.06 26.04 -37.44
N ALA A 213 -5.41 25.04 -36.64
CA ALA A 213 -6.51 25.13 -35.68
C ALA A 213 -6.21 26.03 -34.48
N THR A 214 -4.94 26.27 -34.16
CA THR A 214 -4.54 27.14 -33.04
C THR A 214 -4.86 28.61 -33.29
N THR A 215 -5.03 29.02 -34.56
CA THR A 215 -5.41 30.40 -34.87
C THR A 215 -6.83 30.70 -34.41
N VAL A 216 -7.74 29.73 -34.43
CA VAL A 216 -9.13 29.93 -33.94
C VAL A 216 -9.12 30.27 -32.45
N CYS A 217 -8.30 29.59 -31.65
CA CYS A 217 -8.15 29.91 -30.23
C CYS A 217 -7.54 31.29 -30.03
N ALA A 218 -6.46 31.61 -30.77
CA ALA A 218 -5.79 32.91 -30.67
C ALA A 218 -6.72 34.07 -31.05
N ASP A 219 -7.46 33.94 -32.15
CA ASP A 219 -8.38 34.97 -32.63
C ASP A 219 -9.55 35.17 -31.66
N CYS A 220 -10.12 34.09 -31.12
CA CYS A 220 -11.18 34.16 -30.11
C CYS A 220 -10.70 34.89 -28.85
N HIS A 221 -9.55 34.49 -28.30
CA HIS A 221 -8.95 35.12 -27.12
C HIS A 221 -8.57 36.60 -27.32
N LEU A 222 -8.08 36.95 -28.52
CA LEU A 222 -7.83 38.34 -28.89
C LEU A 222 -9.13 39.16 -28.92
N ASN A 223 -10.19 38.59 -29.49
CA ASN A 223 -11.50 39.27 -29.59
C ASN A 223 -12.20 39.42 -28.23
N THR A 224 -12.05 38.46 -27.32
CA THR A 224 -12.62 38.54 -25.97
C THR A 224 -11.74 39.30 -24.97
N GLY A 225 -10.50 39.64 -25.36
CA GLY A 225 -9.55 40.34 -24.50
C GLY A 225 -8.95 39.47 -23.38
N VAL A 226 -8.98 38.15 -23.52
CA VAL A 226 -8.45 37.19 -22.55
C VAL A 226 -7.07 36.70 -22.99
N ALA A 227 -6.04 36.91 -22.16
CA ALA A 227 -4.69 36.46 -22.49
C ALA A 227 -4.56 34.92 -22.44
N LEU A 228 -3.98 34.33 -23.49
CA LEU A 228 -3.64 32.90 -23.49
C LEU A 228 -2.45 32.63 -22.56
N THR A 229 -2.59 31.64 -21.68
CA THR A 229 -1.48 31.11 -20.88
C THR A 229 -0.65 30.19 -21.77
N GLU A 230 0.62 30.50 -21.99
CA GLU A 230 1.56 29.73 -22.82
C GLU A 230 1.13 29.53 -24.30
N PRO A 231 1.00 30.63 -25.10
CA PRO A 231 0.55 30.55 -26.49
C PRO A 231 1.44 29.65 -27.38
N ASP A 232 2.72 29.53 -27.05
CA ASP A 232 3.69 28.70 -27.78
C ASP A 232 3.44 27.19 -27.63
N ARG A 233 2.62 26.78 -26.64
CA ARG A 233 2.31 25.37 -26.34
C ARG A 233 0.84 25.01 -26.62
N LEU A 234 0.12 25.87 -27.32
CA LEU A 234 -1.31 25.69 -27.60
C LEU A 234 -1.59 24.42 -28.42
N SER A 235 -0.74 24.09 -29.39
CA SER A 235 -0.86 22.86 -30.18
C SER A 235 -0.70 21.59 -29.31
N GLN A 236 0.20 21.63 -28.34
CA GLN A 236 0.40 20.55 -27.36
C GLN A 236 -0.81 20.42 -26.45
N HIS A 237 -1.34 21.53 -25.92
CA HIS A 237 -2.56 21.54 -25.10
C HIS A 237 -3.78 20.97 -25.85
N VAL A 238 -3.92 21.29 -27.14
CA VAL A 238 -5.01 20.73 -27.98
C VAL A 238 -4.86 19.22 -28.15
N GLN A 239 -3.63 18.73 -28.36
CA GLN A 239 -3.36 17.32 -28.58
C GLN A 239 -3.46 16.49 -27.29
N GLU A 240 -3.04 17.05 -26.15
CA GLU A 240 -2.95 16.34 -24.87
C GLU A 240 -4.20 16.53 -23.99
N GLY A 241 -4.90 17.66 -24.10
CA GLY A 241 -5.99 18.04 -23.19
C GLY A 241 -7.41 18.03 -23.76
N LEU A 242 -7.61 18.32 -25.06
CA LEU A 242 -8.97 18.43 -25.63
C LEU A 242 -9.56 17.10 -26.13
N PHE A 243 -8.72 16.17 -26.60
CA PHE A 243 -9.20 14.96 -27.31
C PHE A 243 -8.81 13.63 -26.65
N ASN A 244 -7.99 13.66 -25.61
CA ASN A 244 -7.50 12.46 -24.91
C ASN A 244 -8.31 12.11 -23.65
N GLN A 245 -9.63 12.32 -23.73
CA GLN A 245 -10.63 11.90 -22.74
C GLN A 245 -10.59 12.67 -21.41
N LYS A 246 -11.77 12.69 -20.76
CA LYS A 246 -11.98 13.05 -19.36
C LYS A 246 -10.78 12.60 -18.53
N GLN A 247 -10.28 13.45 -17.62
CA GLN A 247 -9.35 12.98 -16.59
C GLN A 247 -9.89 11.65 -16.05
N VAL A 248 -9.21 10.54 -16.30
CA VAL A 248 -9.52 9.25 -15.71
C VAL A 248 -9.16 9.41 -14.25
N ASN A 249 -10.10 9.95 -13.49
CA ASN A 249 -9.99 10.19 -12.07
C ASN A 249 -10.71 9.06 -11.32
N ASN A 250 -10.57 9.06 -10.00
CA ASN A 250 -11.16 8.00 -9.18
C ASN A 250 -12.68 7.90 -9.37
N ASP A 251 -13.39 9.03 -9.48
CA ASP A 251 -14.84 9.06 -9.68
C ASP A 251 -15.27 8.36 -10.98
N PHE A 252 -14.48 8.50 -12.05
CA PHE A 252 -14.72 7.81 -13.32
C PHE A 252 -14.64 6.29 -13.16
N CYS A 253 -13.57 5.79 -12.53
CA CYS A 253 -13.39 4.35 -12.24
C CYS A 253 -14.52 3.83 -11.34
N MET A 254 -14.85 4.59 -10.30
CA MET A 254 -15.89 4.27 -9.32
C MET A 254 -17.31 4.32 -9.92
N GLY A 255 -17.53 4.98 -11.05
CA GLY A 255 -18.81 4.88 -11.78
C GLY A 255 -19.15 3.46 -12.22
N CYS A 256 -18.13 2.65 -12.56
CA CYS A 256 -18.31 1.26 -12.95
C CYS A 256 -17.92 0.27 -11.84
N HIS A 257 -16.88 0.58 -11.08
CA HIS A 257 -16.33 -0.26 -10.02
C HIS A 257 -16.94 0.01 -8.63
N GLY A 258 -17.62 1.14 -8.42
CA GLY A 258 -18.27 1.44 -7.14
C GLY A 258 -19.56 0.67 -6.86
N PRO A 259 -20.46 0.44 -7.85
CA PRO A 259 -21.69 -0.32 -7.61
C PRO A 259 -21.39 -1.72 -7.06
N PRO A 260 -22.14 -2.21 -6.06
CA PRO A 260 -21.95 -3.55 -5.50
C PRO A 260 -22.35 -4.64 -6.51
N ASP A 261 -21.98 -5.88 -6.19
CA ASP A 261 -22.36 -7.09 -6.95
C ASP A 261 -21.84 -7.12 -8.40
N ARG A 262 -20.76 -6.38 -8.69
CA ARG A 262 -20.04 -6.50 -9.96
C ARG A 262 -18.95 -7.54 -9.79
N ALA A 263 -18.92 -8.51 -10.69
CA ALA A 263 -17.92 -9.55 -10.68
C ALA A 263 -17.43 -9.86 -12.09
N MET A 264 -16.21 -10.38 -12.15
CA MET A 264 -15.60 -10.93 -13.34
C MET A 264 -15.40 -12.42 -13.16
N THR A 265 -15.52 -13.18 -14.26
CA THR A 265 -15.26 -14.62 -14.28
C THR A 265 -14.01 -14.90 -15.10
N PHE A 266 -13.05 -15.60 -14.50
CA PHE A 266 -11.83 -16.05 -15.16
C PHE A 266 -12.07 -17.31 -16.01
N PRO A 267 -11.19 -17.63 -16.98
CA PRO A 267 -11.33 -18.81 -17.83
C PRO A 267 -11.50 -20.14 -17.09
N ASN A 268 -10.89 -20.29 -15.91
CA ASN A 268 -11.02 -21.47 -15.07
C ASN A 268 -12.35 -21.55 -14.28
N GLY A 269 -13.16 -20.49 -14.31
CA GLY A 269 -14.43 -20.39 -13.59
C GLY A 269 -14.37 -19.61 -12.28
N ASP A 270 -13.20 -19.11 -11.86
CA ASP A 270 -13.12 -18.26 -10.67
C ASP A 270 -13.95 -17.00 -10.85
N VAL A 271 -14.69 -16.63 -9.82
CA VAL A 271 -15.48 -15.40 -9.80
C VAL A 271 -14.90 -14.45 -8.77
N VAL A 272 -14.47 -13.27 -9.21
CA VAL A 272 -13.89 -12.24 -8.35
C VAL A 272 -14.75 -10.98 -8.43
N SER A 273 -15.05 -10.39 -7.28
CA SER A 273 -15.69 -9.08 -7.22
C SER A 273 -14.78 -8.02 -7.83
N ILE A 274 -15.30 -7.25 -8.78
CA ILE A 274 -14.65 -6.04 -9.28
C ILE A 274 -15.23 -4.77 -8.64
N SER A 275 -16.19 -4.95 -7.72
CA SER A 275 -16.72 -3.86 -6.91
C SER A 275 -15.70 -3.42 -5.86
N ILE A 276 -15.46 -2.11 -5.78
CA ILE A 276 -14.59 -1.45 -4.82
C ILE A 276 -15.46 -0.60 -3.89
N ASP A 277 -15.22 -0.72 -2.60
CA ASP A 277 -15.80 0.18 -1.60
C ASP A 277 -15.02 1.50 -1.59
N GLY A 278 -15.65 2.56 -2.08
CA GLY A 278 -15.04 3.88 -2.16
C GLY A 278 -14.66 4.45 -0.80
N GLU A 279 -15.47 4.20 0.24
CA GLU A 279 -15.19 4.69 1.59
C GLU A 279 -14.00 3.93 2.21
N ALA A 280 -13.94 2.61 2.01
CA ALA A 280 -12.78 1.82 2.41
C ALA A 280 -11.49 2.26 1.72
N PHE A 281 -11.55 2.56 0.42
CA PHE A 281 -10.40 3.10 -0.31
C PHE A 281 -9.98 4.47 0.22
N HIS A 282 -10.92 5.40 0.38
CA HIS A 282 -10.64 6.75 0.89
C HIS A 282 -10.08 6.76 2.32
N THR A 283 -10.36 5.74 3.12
CA THR A 283 -9.83 5.61 4.49
C THR A 283 -8.54 4.79 4.57
N SER A 284 -8.14 4.15 3.46
CA SER A 284 -6.87 3.42 3.36
C SER A 284 -5.67 4.37 3.41
N VAL A 285 -4.49 3.80 3.64
CA VAL A 285 -3.23 4.57 3.63
C VAL A 285 -2.92 5.22 2.27
N HIS A 286 -3.50 4.70 1.18
CA HIS A 286 -3.32 5.23 -0.18
C HIS A 286 -4.40 6.23 -0.60
N GLY A 287 -5.59 6.18 0.01
CA GLY A 287 -6.70 7.09 -0.31
C GLY A 287 -6.95 8.21 0.69
N ALA A 288 -6.41 8.12 1.90
CA ALA A 288 -6.59 9.12 2.96
C ALA A 288 -5.70 10.35 2.78
N GLU A 289 -6.22 11.53 3.14
CA GLU A 289 -5.39 12.73 3.33
C GLU A 289 -4.44 12.49 4.51
N ASN A 290 -3.17 12.25 4.20
CA ASN A 290 -2.11 12.04 5.18
C ASN A 290 -0.84 12.77 4.71
N ASN A 291 0.29 12.57 5.40
CA ASN A 291 1.55 13.21 5.02
C ASN A 291 2.18 12.60 3.74
N TRP A 292 1.51 11.63 3.10
CA TRP A 292 1.91 10.98 1.87
C TRP A 292 1.04 11.48 0.70
N GLN A 293 1.49 11.23 -0.52
CA GLN A 293 0.71 11.55 -1.72
C GLN A 293 -0.51 10.65 -1.80
N GLN A 294 -1.70 11.24 -1.86
CA GLN A 294 -2.93 10.52 -2.17
C GLN A 294 -2.81 9.93 -3.58
N LEU A 295 -3.12 8.63 -3.71
CA LEU A 295 -3.03 7.93 -4.98
C LEU A 295 -4.39 7.86 -5.68
N ALA A 296 -4.36 8.05 -6.99
CA ALA A 296 -5.45 7.77 -7.90
C ALA A 296 -5.43 6.29 -8.36
N CYS A 297 -6.56 5.79 -8.86
CA CYS A 297 -6.66 4.44 -9.41
C CYS A 297 -5.60 4.21 -10.51
N THR A 298 -5.36 5.22 -11.33
CA THR A 298 -4.41 5.19 -12.45
C THR A 298 -2.95 5.18 -12.02
N ASP A 299 -2.64 5.56 -10.78
CA ASP A 299 -1.26 5.54 -10.26
C ASP A 299 -0.78 4.10 -10.02
N CYS A 300 -1.71 3.18 -9.76
CA CYS A 300 -1.43 1.73 -9.73
C CYS A 300 -1.83 1.06 -11.06
N HIS A 301 -2.94 1.46 -11.67
CA HIS A 301 -3.48 0.89 -12.91
C HIS A 301 -3.10 1.69 -14.17
N GLU A 302 -1.81 1.93 -14.39
CA GLU A 302 -1.26 2.85 -15.42
C GLU A 302 -1.66 2.56 -16.89
N ASN A 303 -2.25 1.41 -17.20
CA ASN A 303 -2.62 1.01 -18.56
C ASN A 303 -4.12 0.74 -18.76
N TYR A 304 -4.96 1.04 -17.78
CA TYR A 304 -6.41 0.87 -17.88
C TYR A 304 -7.09 2.14 -18.39
N ASN A 305 -6.90 2.44 -19.68
CA ASN A 305 -7.65 3.48 -20.38
C ASN A 305 -8.99 2.91 -20.86
N PHE A 306 -10.10 3.59 -20.59
CA PHE A 306 -11.42 3.13 -21.01
C PHE A 306 -11.67 3.39 -22.52
N PRO A 307 -12.18 2.40 -23.28
CA PRO A 307 -12.45 1.01 -22.87
C PRO A 307 -11.17 0.20 -22.67
N HIS A 308 -11.01 -0.40 -21.48
CA HIS A 308 -9.81 -1.19 -21.17
C HIS A 308 -9.94 -2.61 -21.74
N GLN A 309 -8.82 -3.18 -22.19
CA GLN A 309 -8.80 -4.53 -22.75
C GLN A 309 -9.21 -5.59 -21.70
N PRO A 310 -9.77 -6.73 -22.12
CA PRO A 310 -10.06 -7.84 -21.21
C PRO A 310 -8.78 -8.39 -20.56
N LEU A 311 -8.88 -8.81 -19.29
CA LEU A 311 -7.78 -9.50 -18.60
C LEU A 311 -7.40 -10.79 -19.33
N GLN A 312 -6.10 -11.08 -19.40
CA GLN A 312 -5.58 -12.29 -20.05
C GLN A 312 -5.16 -13.40 -19.08
N ALA A 313 -5.24 -13.17 -17.76
CA ALA A 313 -4.89 -14.16 -16.76
C ALA A 313 -5.85 -15.37 -16.80
N ALA A 314 -5.30 -16.57 -16.61
CA ALA A 314 -6.05 -17.83 -16.69
C ALA A 314 -6.91 -18.09 -15.44
N THR A 315 -6.44 -17.62 -14.28
CA THR A 315 -7.07 -17.80 -12.98
C THR A 315 -7.04 -16.49 -12.19
N ALA A 316 -7.92 -16.38 -11.18
CA ALA A 316 -7.87 -15.23 -10.26
C ALA A 316 -6.54 -15.15 -9.52
N ARG A 317 -5.95 -16.31 -9.19
CA ARG A 317 -4.70 -16.38 -8.45
C ARG A 317 -3.51 -15.91 -9.26
N ASP A 318 -3.42 -16.32 -10.53
CA ASP A 318 -2.36 -15.85 -11.43
C ASP A 318 -2.40 -14.33 -11.58
N TYR A 319 -3.61 -13.77 -11.70
CA TYR A 319 -3.79 -12.32 -11.74
C TYR A 319 -3.30 -11.65 -10.45
N THR A 320 -3.66 -12.17 -9.28
CA THR A 320 -3.17 -11.64 -8.00
C THR A 320 -1.64 -11.63 -7.91
N ILE A 321 -0.99 -12.72 -8.33
CA ILE A 321 0.47 -12.83 -8.30
C ILE A 321 1.12 -11.82 -9.25
N GLU A 322 0.61 -11.70 -10.48
CA GLU A 322 1.08 -10.72 -11.47
C GLU A 322 0.93 -9.28 -10.95
N GLN A 323 -0.23 -8.96 -10.39
CA GLN A 323 -0.53 -7.61 -9.92
C GLN A 323 0.27 -7.21 -8.68
N ALA A 324 0.74 -8.16 -7.87
CA ALA A 324 1.59 -7.87 -6.70
C ALA A 324 2.92 -7.20 -7.09
N GLU A 325 3.43 -7.42 -8.31
CA GLU A 325 4.65 -6.79 -8.80
C GLU A 325 4.53 -5.27 -8.93
N GLN A 326 3.32 -4.74 -9.10
CA GLN A 326 3.08 -3.29 -9.22
C GLN A 326 3.48 -2.55 -7.94
N CYS A 327 3.32 -3.19 -6.78
CA CYS A 327 3.70 -2.62 -5.49
C CYS A 327 5.19 -2.27 -5.42
N ALA A 328 6.05 -3.04 -6.12
CA ALA A 328 7.50 -2.88 -6.11
C ALA A 328 7.97 -1.54 -6.70
N ARG A 329 7.15 -0.86 -7.50
CA ARG A 329 7.47 0.45 -8.09
C ARG A 329 7.71 1.53 -7.03
N CYS A 330 6.95 1.45 -5.93
CA CYS A 330 7.03 2.40 -4.82
C CYS A 330 7.60 1.74 -3.55
N HIS A 331 7.31 0.45 -3.32
CA HIS A 331 7.71 -0.31 -2.13
C HIS A 331 8.91 -1.23 -2.39
N GLN A 332 9.95 -0.70 -3.02
CA GLN A 332 11.13 -1.48 -3.42
C GLN A 332 11.78 -2.20 -2.22
N THR A 333 11.97 -1.51 -1.09
CA THR A 333 12.58 -2.12 0.10
C THR A 333 11.77 -3.30 0.63
N GLN A 334 10.43 -3.18 0.63
CA GLN A 334 9.55 -4.25 1.09
C GLN A 334 9.55 -5.40 0.10
N GLN A 335 9.59 -5.12 -1.21
CA GLN A 335 9.72 -6.13 -2.26
C GLN A 335 11.03 -6.91 -2.14
N GLU A 336 12.15 -6.23 -1.94
CA GLU A 336 13.46 -6.86 -1.74
C GLU A 336 13.45 -7.76 -0.51
N GLY A 337 12.77 -7.35 0.57
CA GLY A 337 12.53 -8.17 1.75
C GLY A 337 11.69 -9.41 1.45
N HIS A 338 10.55 -9.25 0.75
CA HIS A 338 9.66 -10.35 0.37
C HIS A 338 10.37 -11.41 -0.46
N GLN A 339 11.16 -10.98 -1.44
CA GLN A 339 11.94 -11.87 -2.30
C GLN A 339 12.99 -12.71 -1.55
N GLN A 340 13.41 -12.27 -0.35
CA GLN A 340 14.34 -13.01 0.51
C GLN A 340 13.62 -13.91 1.53
N GLY A 341 12.30 -13.81 1.64
CA GLY A 341 11.49 -14.56 2.60
C GLY A 341 10.97 -15.89 2.06
N VAL A 342 10.49 -16.73 2.97
CA VAL A 342 9.96 -18.07 2.66
C VAL A 342 8.76 -18.06 1.72
N HIS A 343 7.93 -17.02 1.74
CA HIS A 343 6.78 -16.95 0.85
C HIS A 343 7.18 -16.76 -0.61
N ALA A 344 8.15 -15.90 -0.91
CA ALA A 344 8.66 -15.77 -2.28
C ALA A 344 9.39 -17.03 -2.74
N GLN A 345 10.14 -17.67 -1.84
CA GLN A 345 10.78 -18.95 -2.14
C GLN A 345 9.74 -20.03 -2.49
N ALA A 346 8.71 -20.20 -1.67
CA ALA A 346 7.64 -21.16 -1.92
C ALA A 346 6.90 -20.87 -3.23
N LEU A 347 6.65 -19.59 -3.54
CA LEU A 347 6.05 -19.19 -4.81
C LEU A 347 6.94 -19.56 -6.00
N ALA A 348 8.26 -19.33 -5.91
CA ALA A 348 9.24 -19.70 -6.94
C ALA A 348 9.36 -21.22 -7.12
N GLU A 349 9.11 -22.00 -6.06
CA GLU A 349 9.04 -23.47 -6.09
C GLU A 349 7.71 -24.00 -6.67
N GLY A 350 6.79 -23.10 -7.04
CA GLY A 350 5.52 -23.43 -7.70
C GLY A 350 4.32 -23.54 -6.75
N ASN A 351 4.48 -23.21 -5.47
CA ASN A 351 3.36 -23.12 -4.55
C ASN A 351 2.59 -21.80 -4.76
N GLN A 352 1.54 -21.85 -5.57
CA GLN A 352 0.71 -20.68 -5.85
C GLN A 352 -0.05 -20.18 -4.61
N ASP A 353 -0.22 -20.97 -3.55
CA ASP A 353 -0.88 -20.55 -2.31
C ASP A 353 0.02 -19.70 -1.41
N ALA A 354 1.31 -19.53 -1.76
CA ALA A 354 2.25 -18.73 -0.98
C ALA A 354 1.89 -17.23 -1.02
N ALA A 355 1.96 -16.55 0.12
CA ALA A 355 1.45 -15.19 0.28
C ALA A 355 2.24 -14.13 -0.52
N THR A 356 1.49 -13.22 -1.14
CA THR A 356 1.92 -12.00 -1.84
C THR A 356 1.54 -10.76 -1.02
N CYS A 357 1.84 -9.57 -1.54
CA CYS A 357 1.54 -8.30 -0.87
C CYS A 357 0.05 -8.18 -0.52
N VAL A 358 -0.83 -8.51 -1.46
CA VAL A 358 -2.29 -8.33 -1.31
C VAL A 358 -2.93 -9.39 -0.41
N ASP A 359 -2.30 -10.56 -0.26
CA ASP A 359 -2.80 -11.61 0.64
C ASP A 359 -2.72 -11.17 2.11
N CYS A 360 -1.74 -10.32 2.45
CA CYS A 360 -1.57 -9.79 3.80
C CYS A 360 -2.22 -8.41 4.00
N HIS A 361 -2.12 -7.53 3.01
CA HIS A 361 -2.51 -6.12 3.14
C HIS A 361 -3.87 -5.76 2.53
N GLY A 362 -4.47 -6.65 1.73
CA GLY A 362 -5.59 -6.31 0.86
C GLY A 362 -5.12 -5.58 -0.40
N SER A 363 -6.07 -5.24 -1.27
CA SER A 363 -5.79 -4.64 -2.59
C SER A 363 -6.12 -3.14 -2.64
N HIS A 364 -7.21 -2.72 -2.01
CA HIS A 364 -7.72 -1.34 -2.10
C HIS A 364 -8.06 -0.72 -0.73
N ASP A 365 -7.97 -1.48 0.34
CA ASP A 365 -8.38 -1.11 1.70
C ASP A 365 -7.21 -1.24 2.70
N THR A 366 -5.98 -1.09 2.19
CA THR A 366 -4.75 -1.21 2.99
C THR A 366 -4.80 -0.27 4.19
N ALA A 367 -4.91 -0.86 5.38
CA ALA A 367 -5.00 -0.11 6.61
C ALA A 367 -3.62 0.27 7.16
N LEU A 368 -3.61 1.17 8.16
CA LEU A 368 -2.39 1.51 8.88
C LEU A 368 -1.74 0.26 9.47
N PRO A 369 -0.41 0.11 9.31
CA PRO A 369 0.32 -0.97 9.94
C PRO A 369 0.12 -0.96 11.46
N ASN A 370 0.06 -2.15 12.07
CA ASN A 370 0.09 -2.34 13.52
C ASN A 370 -1.09 -1.72 14.31
N GLN A 371 -2.26 -1.50 13.67
CA GLN A 371 -3.46 -0.97 14.35
C GLN A 371 -4.77 -1.66 13.92
N PRO A 372 -5.45 -2.45 14.79
CA PRO A 372 -4.95 -2.92 16.09
C PRO A 372 -3.71 -3.81 15.92
N ARG A 373 -2.90 -3.95 16.97
CA ARG A 373 -1.63 -4.69 16.89
C ARG A 373 -1.86 -6.17 16.62
N SER A 374 -2.95 -6.72 17.18
CA SER A 374 -3.40 -8.10 16.92
C SER A 374 -3.69 -8.39 15.44
N ARG A 375 -3.98 -7.37 14.62
CA ARG A 375 -4.28 -7.56 13.19
C ARG A 375 -3.16 -8.32 12.49
N ILE A 376 -1.89 -8.08 12.84
CA ILE A 376 -0.75 -8.77 12.23
C ILE A 376 -0.88 -10.28 12.42
N SER A 377 -1.08 -10.75 13.65
CA SER A 377 -1.24 -12.18 13.93
C SER A 377 -2.52 -12.76 13.31
N LEU A 378 -3.61 -11.98 13.26
CA LEU A 378 -4.86 -12.38 12.62
C LEU A 378 -4.73 -12.52 11.10
N THR A 379 -3.87 -11.73 10.45
CA THR A 379 -3.53 -11.91 9.04
C THR A 379 -2.80 -13.24 8.83
N CYS A 380 -1.79 -13.54 9.65
CA CYS A 380 -1.07 -14.81 9.57
C CYS A 380 -2.00 -16.02 9.78
N ARG A 381 -3.00 -15.89 10.65
CA ARG A 381 -4.01 -16.93 10.93
C ARG A 381 -4.75 -17.42 9.69
N GLN A 382 -4.97 -16.56 8.69
CA GLN A 382 -5.78 -16.90 7.52
C GLN A 382 -5.27 -18.16 6.81
N CYS A 383 -3.94 -18.37 6.83
CA CYS A 383 -3.31 -19.58 6.32
C CYS A 383 -2.69 -20.45 7.44
N HIS A 384 -2.09 -19.84 8.46
CA HIS A 384 -1.40 -20.53 9.56
C HIS A 384 -2.29 -20.75 10.80
N SER A 385 -3.54 -21.13 10.58
CA SER A 385 -4.56 -21.21 11.64
C SER A 385 -4.19 -22.17 12.78
N THR A 386 -3.61 -23.33 12.48
CA THR A 386 -3.20 -24.31 13.50
C THR A 386 -2.15 -23.75 14.46
N ILE A 387 -1.11 -23.11 13.91
CA ILE A 387 -0.06 -22.49 14.71
C ILE A 387 -0.58 -21.25 15.44
N PHE A 388 -1.47 -20.48 14.80
CA PHE A 388 -2.13 -19.35 15.46
C PHE A 388 -2.94 -19.80 16.69
N ASP A 389 -3.65 -20.92 16.61
CA ASP A 389 -4.45 -21.42 17.73
C ASP A 389 -3.57 -21.92 18.91
N GLU A 390 -2.33 -22.32 18.65
CA GLU A 390 -1.31 -22.53 19.70
C GLU A 390 -0.82 -21.20 20.29
N PHE A 391 -0.43 -20.26 19.42
CA PHE A 391 -0.01 -18.90 19.81
C PHE A 391 -1.06 -18.20 20.67
N ALA A 392 -2.33 -18.26 20.29
CA ALA A 392 -3.43 -17.62 21.00
C ALA A 392 -3.62 -18.13 22.44
N ARG A 393 -3.12 -19.33 22.75
CA ARG A 393 -3.14 -19.94 24.09
C ARG A 393 -1.84 -19.74 24.88
N SER A 394 -0.81 -19.15 24.25
CA SER A 394 0.43 -18.79 24.92
C SER A 394 0.26 -17.51 25.74
N VAL A 395 1.17 -17.25 26.68
CA VAL A 395 1.17 -16.01 27.47
C VAL A 395 1.32 -14.76 26.60
N HIS A 396 2.04 -14.87 25.47
CA HIS A 396 2.18 -13.77 24.51
C HIS A 396 0.88 -13.53 23.74
N GLY A 397 0.26 -14.59 23.21
CA GLY A 397 -0.96 -14.48 22.44
C GLY A 397 -2.17 -14.08 23.28
N GLU A 398 -2.31 -14.60 24.50
CA GLU A 398 -3.38 -14.19 25.43
C GLU A 398 -3.30 -12.69 25.74
N ALA A 399 -2.11 -12.17 26.04
CA ALA A 399 -1.91 -10.75 26.31
C ALA A 399 -2.11 -9.88 25.05
N LEU A 400 -1.69 -10.36 23.88
CA LEU A 400 -1.87 -9.62 22.62
C LEU A 400 -3.34 -9.55 22.22
N LEU A 401 -4.04 -10.68 22.22
CA LEU A 401 -5.42 -10.80 21.72
C LEU A 401 -6.46 -10.36 22.76
N GLY A 402 -6.15 -10.48 24.04
CA GLY A 402 -7.04 -10.08 25.14
C GLY A 402 -6.95 -8.59 25.45
N ASP A 403 -5.73 -8.08 25.64
CA ASP A 403 -5.50 -6.73 26.18
C ASP A 403 -4.91 -5.74 25.14
N GLU A 404 -4.67 -6.16 23.90
CA GLU A 404 -3.89 -5.38 22.91
C GLU A 404 -2.55 -4.90 23.48
N ASN A 405 -1.93 -5.74 24.32
CA ASN A 405 -0.72 -5.37 25.06
C ASN A 405 0.42 -5.05 24.07
N PRO A 406 0.97 -3.82 24.07
CA PRO A 406 2.02 -3.44 23.13
C PRO A 406 3.38 -4.08 23.45
N ASN A 407 3.54 -4.63 24.65
CA ASN A 407 4.81 -5.16 25.16
C ASN A 407 5.02 -6.66 24.84
N VAL A 408 4.12 -7.27 24.07
CA VAL A 408 4.23 -8.66 23.64
C VAL A 408 4.44 -8.77 22.13
N PRO A 409 5.11 -9.85 21.66
CA PRO A 409 5.37 -10.05 20.25
C PRO A 409 4.10 -10.45 19.49
N THR A 410 4.03 -10.07 18.22
CA THR A 410 3.19 -10.70 17.20
C THR A 410 4.03 -11.76 16.46
N CYS A 411 3.44 -12.42 15.45
CA CYS A 411 4.20 -13.33 14.58
C CYS A 411 5.41 -12.63 13.93
N ALA A 412 5.28 -11.35 13.59
CA ALA A 412 6.29 -10.59 12.86
C ALA A 412 7.52 -10.22 13.68
N GLU A 413 7.41 -10.09 15.01
CA GLU A 413 8.58 -9.79 15.85
C GLU A 413 9.56 -10.95 15.90
N CYS A 414 9.09 -12.20 15.81
CA CYS A 414 9.97 -13.37 15.81
C CYS A 414 10.37 -13.80 14.38
N HIS A 415 9.43 -13.76 13.43
CA HIS A 415 9.67 -14.27 12.07
C HIS A 415 10.07 -13.20 11.06
N GLY A 416 9.78 -11.93 11.32
CA GLY A 416 9.85 -10.84 10.34
C GLY A 416 8.52 -10.62 9.61
N VAL A 417 8.35 -9.46 8.96
CA VAL A 417 7.10 -9.08 8.25
C VAL A 417 7.20 -9.21 6.74
N HIS A 418 8.23 -8.61 6.14
CA HIS A 418 8.45 -8.67 4.69
C HIS A 418 9.55 -9.68 4.36
N SER A 419 10.58 -9.82 5.19
CA SER A 419 11.58 -10.89 5.08
C SER A 419 11.27 -12.01 6.08
N VAL A 420 10.16 -12.73 5.87
CA VAL A 420 9.75 -13.82 6.76
C VAL A 420 10.81 -14.92 6.70
N ASN A 421 11.53 -15.10 7.82
CA ASN A 421 12.65 -16.03 7.93
C ASN A 421 12.16 -17.48 7.96
N ASP A 422 12.98 -18.39 7.44
CA ASP A 422 12.71 -19.83 7.54
C ASP A 422 13.05 -20.35 8.95
N PRO A 423 12.04 -20.76 9.75
CA PRO A 423 12.27 -21.21 11.11
C PRO A 423 12.97 -22.58 11.19
N THR A 424 13.09 -23.31 10.07
CA THR A 424 13.74 -24.62 10.03
C THR A 424 15.27 -24.54 9.84
N THR A 425 15.79 -23.34 9.58
CA THR A 425 17.22 -23.14 9.31
C THR A 425 18.06 -23.12 10.58
N ALA A 426 19.32 -23.57 10.44
CA ALA A 426 20.33 -23.41 11.50
C ALA A 426 20.56 -21.93 11.85
N LEU A 427 20.46 -21.04 10.85
CA LEU A 427 20.56 -19.59 11.03
C LEU A 427 19.50 -19.07 12.01
N PHE A 428 18.23 -19.43 11.79
CA PHE A 428 17.14 -19.02 12.68
C PHE A 428 17.33 -19.58 14.09
N ARG A 429 17.68 -20.87 14.20
CA ARG A 429 17.97 -21.51 15.49
C ARG A 429 19.08 -20.79 16.25
N ASN A 430 20.21 -20.52 15.60
CA ASN A 430 21.37 -19.88 16.23
C ASN A 430 21.11 -18.43 16.64
N ARG A 431 20.20 -17.72 15.95
CA ARG A 431 19.78 -16.35 16.27
C ARG A 431 18.66 -16.28 17.30
N SER A 432 17.92 -17.36 17.52
CA SER A 432 16.76 -17.35 18.41
C SER A 432 17.01 -16.82 19.83
N PRO A 433 18.18 -17.03 20.49
CA PRO A 433 18.42 -16.43 21.80
C PRO A 433 18.40 -14.90 21.77
N GLU A 434 18.94 -14.29 20.70
CA GLU A 434 18.96 -12.84 20.53
C GLU A 434 17.54 -12.30 20.24
N LEU A 435 16.70 -13.07 19.54
CA LEU A 435 15.29 -12.73 19.32
C LEU A 435 14.50 -12.69 20.62
N CYS A 436 14.75 -13.64 21.54
CA CYS A 436 14.11 -13.62 22.86
C CYS A 436 14.67 -12.47 23.72
N ALA A 437 15.98 -12.26 23.67
CA ALA A 437 16.67 -11.24 24.45
C ALA A 437 16.24 -9.81 24.11
N SER A 438 15.82 -9.54 22.87
CA SER A 438 15.37 -8.19 22.47
C SER A 438 14.21 -7.66 23.33
N CYS A 439 13.46 -8.55 23.98
CA CYS A 439 12.43 -8.20 24.95
C CYS A 439 12.80 -8.65 26.36
N HIS A 440 13.29 -9.87 26.53
CA HIS A 440 13.53 -10.46 27.85
C HIS A 440 14.80 -9.99 28.54
N ALA A 441 15.72 -9.29 27.85
CA ALA A 441 16.85 -8.61 28.46
C ALA A 441 16.62 -7.10 28.62
N ASP A 442 15.43 -6.59 28.28
CA ASP A 442 15.06 -5.18 28.44
C ASP A 442 14.45 -4.93 29.83
N GLU A 443 15.16 -4.18 30.67
CA GLU A 443 14.75 -3.90 32.05
C GLU A 443 13.46 -3.08 32.14
N GLU A 444 13.27 -2.13 31.24
CA GLU A 444 12.08 -1.28 31.23
C GLU A 444 10.85 -2.09 30.80
N LEU A 445 11.02 -2.95 29.80
CA LEU A 445 9.95 -3.79 29.28
C LEU A 445 9.54 -4.89 30.27
N MET A 446 10.50 -5.51 30.97
CA MET A 446 10.26 -6.64 31.85
C MET A 446 9.85 -6.25 33.27
N ALA A 447 10.20 -5.05 33.75
CA ALA A 447 9.89 -4.59 35.11
C ALA A 447 8.40 -4.69 35.49
N PRO A 448 7.42 -4.34 34.64
CA PRO A 448 5.99 -4.49 34.95
C PRO A 448 5.52 -5.93 35.14
N TYR A 449 6.26 -6.90 34.59
CA TYR A 449 5.92 -8.32 34.59
C TYR A 449 6.66 -9.12 35.67
N ASP A 450 7.55 -8.47 36.44
CA ASP A 450 8.44 -9.12 37.42
C ASP A 450 9.27 -10.26 36.81
N ILE A 451 9.68 -10.08 35.55
CA ILE A 451 10.55 -11.01 34.83
C ILE A 451 11.99 -10.51 34.96
N SER A 452 12.90 -11.40 35.37
CA SER A 452 14.32 -11.05 35.48
C SER A 452 14.95 -10.86 34.10
N THR A 453 15.74 -9.80 33.92
CA THR A 453 16.53 -9.57 32.70
C THR A 453 17.85 -10.32 32.67
N ASP A 454 18.27 -10.91 33.79
CA ASP A 454 19.45 -11.77 33.87
C ASP A 454 19.25 -13.07 33.07
N VAL A 455 18.04 -13.35 32.54
CA VAL A 455 17.72 -14.59 31.83
C VAL A 455 18.60 -14.82 30.60
N PHE A 456 18.92 -13.77 29.85
CA PHE A 456 19.80 -13.89 28.69
C PHE A 456 21.25 -14.10 29.11
N GLU A 457 21.75 -13.28 30.04
CA GLU A 457 23.14 -13.38 30.51
C GLU A 457 23.42 -14.73 31.18
N THR A 458 22.50 -15.22 32.01
CA THR A 458 22.64 -16.54 32.67
C THR A 458 22.57 -17.70 31.68
N TYR A 459 21.83 -17.57 30.58
CA TYR A 459 21.86 -18.54 29.48
C TYR A 459 23.20 -18.50 28.73
N VAL A 460 23.67 -17.31 28.35
CA VAL A 460 24.94 -17.18 27.61
C VAL A 460 26.14 -17.64 28.45
N ASP A 461 26.09 -17.44 29.77
CA ASP A 461 27.08 -17.93 30.72
C ASP A 461 27.06 -19.47 30.89
N ASP A 462 25.97 -20.14 30.47
CA ASP A 462 25.86 -21.59 30.51
C ASP A 462 26.53 -22.29 29.32
N PHE A 463 26.71 -23.60 29.41
CA PHE A 463 27.37 -24.38 28.35
C PHE A 463 26.56 -24.44 27.05
N HIS A 464 25.23 -24.44 27.10
CA HIS A 464 24.37 -24.37 25.92
C HIS A 464 24.53 -23.01 25.24
N GLY A 465 24.30 -21.91 25.97
CA GLY A 465 24.36 -20.55 25.44
C GLY A 465 25.76 -20.18 24.96
N THR A 466 26.81 -20.41 25.75
CA THR A 466 28.21 -20.17 25.32
C THR A 466 28.50 -20.89 24.00
N THR A 467 28.06 -22.14 23.87
CA THR A 467 28.30 -22.91 22.64
C THR A 467 27.53 -22.30 21.47
N VAL A 468 26.23 -22.00 21.62
CA VAL A 468 25.42 -21.36 20.57
C VAL A 468 26.02 -20.02 20.15
N THR A 469 26.47 -19.19 21.10
CA THR A 469 27.13 -17.90 20.82
C THR A 469 28.42 -18.06 20.03
N ILE A 470 29.24 -19.09 20.35
CA ILE A 470 30.46 -19.40 19.59
C ILE A 470 30.13 -19.82 18.16
N PHE A 471 29.11 -20.67 17.97
CA PHE A 471 28.67 -21.06 16.61
C PHE A 471 28.12 -19.86 15.84
N HIS A 472 27.23 -19.08 16.45
CA HIS A 472 26.67 -17.86 15.84
C HIS A 472 27.77 -16.88 15.38
N SER A 473 28.81 -16.69 16.21
CA SER A 473 29.91 -15.76 15.92
C SER A 473 30.87 -16.26 14.84
N ASN A 474 31.07 -17.58 14.73
CA ASN A 474 32.01 -18.17 13.77
C ASN A 474 31.36 -18.43 12.42
N ASP A 475 30.26 -19.18 12.42
CA ASP A 475 29.44 -19.45 11.25
C ASP A 475 27.98 -19.68 11.70
N PRO A 476 27.10 -18.68 11.51
CA PRO A 476 25.73 -18.75 11.99
C PRO A 476 24.88 -19.79 11.25
N ASN A 477 25.36 -20.36 10.14
CA ASN A 477 24.66 -21.42 9.41
C ASN A 477 25.04 -22.83 9.87
N THR A 478 25.99 -22.96 10.80
CA THR A 478 26.37 -24.27 11.33
C THR A 478 25.26 -24.81 12.25
N PRO A 479 24.67 -25.99 11.97
CA PRO A 479 23.67 -26.58 12.83
C PRO A 479 24.22 -26.87 14.23
N THR A 480 23.47 -26.48 15.26
CA THR A 480 23.80 -26.77 16.66
C THR A 480 22.74 -27.70 17.27
N ASN A 481 23.22 -28.70 18.01
CA ASN A 481 22.37 -29.58 18.83
C ASN A 481 22.28 -29.10 20.30
N LYS A 482 22.66 -27.85 20.57
CA LYS A 482 22.56 -27.24 21.89
C LYS A 482 21.17 -26.68 22.09
N ALA A 483 20.67 -26.76 23.32
CA ALA A 483 19.37 -26.20 23.67
C ALA A 483 19.38 -24.69 23.51
N VAL A 484 18.32 -24.15 22.91
CA VAL A 484 18.00 -22.71 22.86
C VAL A 484 16.71 -22.45 23.64
N CYS A 485 16.34 -21.18 23.78
CA CYS A 485 15.21 -20.75 24.63
C CYS A 485 13.93 -21.56 24.36
N TYR A 486 13.55 -21.72 23.09
CA TYR A 486 12.30 -22.39 22.73
C TYR A 486 12.32 -23.91 22.93
N ASP A 487 13.49 -24.56 23.03
CA ASP A 487 13.56 -26.01 23.31
C ASP A 487 13.10 -26.32 24.74
N CYS A 488 13.23 -25.35 25.64
CA CYS A 488 12.80 -25.45 27.04
C CYS A 488 11.44 -24.78 27.28
N HIS A 489 11.19 -23.63 26.64
CA HIS A 489 10.00 -22.80 26.92
C HIS A 489 8.82 -23.04 25.97
N GLY A 490 9.00 -23.82 24.90
CA GLY A 490 8.03 -23.93 23.81
C GLY A 490 8.26 -22.87 22.73
N VAL A 491 7.59 -23.05 21.59
CA VAL A 491 7.77 -22.19 20.40
C VAL A 491 6.60 -21.22 20.25
N HIS A 492 5.42 -21.76 19.98
CA HIS A 492 4.19 -21.01 19.80
C HIS A 492 3.23 -21.19 20.98
N ASP A 493 3.52 -22.06 21.93
CA ASP A 493 2.66 -22.37 23.08
C ASP A 493 3.32 -22.01 24.42
N ILE A 494 4.17 -20.97 24.42
CA ILE A 494 4.93 -20.54 25.60
C ILE A 494 4.00 -20.25 26.78
N ARG A 495 4.16 -21.02 27.87
CA ARG A 495 3.36 -20.92 29.10
C ARG A 495 4.13 -20.23 30.23
N ARG A 496 3.42 -19.90 31.31
CA ARG A 496 4.06 -19.39 32.53
C ARG A 496 4.93 -20.48 33.17
N PRO A 497 6.10 -20.16 33.76
CA PRO A 497 6.97 -21.17 34.37
C PRO A 497 6.38 -21.95 35.55
N ASP A 498 5.34 -21.40 36.21
CA ASP A 498 4.62 -22.02 37.32
C ASP A 498 3.35 -22.77 36.88
N ASP A 499 3.04 -22.76 35.58
CA ASP A 499 1.97 -23.56 35.02
C ASP A 499 2.40 -25.04 35.00
N PRO A 500 1.62 -25.96 35.63
CA PRO A 500 1.92 -27.39 35.62
C PRO A 500 2.01 -28.00 34.21
N GLU A 501 1.35 -27.38 33.22
CA GLU A 501 1.40 -27.79 31.82
C GLU A 501 2.55 -27.12 31.05
N SER A 502 3.32 -26.20 31.65
CA SER A 502 4.49 -25.58 30.99
C SER A 502 5.61 -26.56 30.68
N GLY A 503 5.65 -27.70 31.38
CA GLY A 503 6.68 -28.72 31.24
C GLY A 503 8.06 -28.30 31.77
N ILE A 504 8.25 -27.06 32.24
CA ILE A 504 9.57 -26.57 32.66
C ILE A 504 10.00 -27.18 33.99
N LYS A 505 9.10 -27.36 34.95
CA LYS A 505 9.47 -27.88 36.29
C LYS A 505 9.11 -29.35 36.47
N GLU A 506 7.90 -29.74 36.09
CA GLU A 506 7.42 -31.12 36.22
C GLU A 506 7.99 -32.06 35.15
N ASN A 507 8.30 -31.56 33.94
CA ASN A 507 8.80 -32.35 32.81
C ASN A 507 10.26 -32.01 32.43
N LEU A 508 10.99 -31.27 33.28
CA LEU A 508 12.37 -30.84 33.01
C LEU A 508 13.29 -32.01 32.63
N LEU A 509 13.17 -33.11 33.37
CA LEU A 509 13.97 -34.31 33.12
C LEU A 509 13.70 -34.87 31.73
N GLU A 510 12.44 -34.93 31.30
CA GLU A 510 12.06 -35.41 29.98
C GLU A 510 12.63 -34.50 28.88
N THR A 511 12.54 -33.18 29.07
CA THR A 511 13.17 -32.20 28.16
C THR A 511 14.68 -32.38 28.09
N CYS A 512 15.38 -32.52 29.23
CA CYS A 512 16.82 -32.79 29.26
C CYS A 512 17.17 -34.11 28.54
N GLN A 513 16.35 -35.15 28.71
CA GLN A 513 16.58 -36.47 28.14
C GLN A 513 16.49 -36.54 26.61
N GLN A 514 15.89 -35.53 25.96
CA GLN A 514 15.92 -35.40 24.50
C GLN A 514 17.36 -35.33 23.95
N CYS A 515 18.28 -34.74 24.72
CA CYS A 515 19.70 -34.62 24.37
C CYS A 515 20.63 -35.37 25.33
N HIS A 516 20.19 -35.64 26.56
CA HIS A 516 20.93 -36.35 27.60
C HIS A 516 20.17 -37.62 28.04
N PRO A 517 20.15 -38.70 27.25
CA PRO A 517 19.31 -39.88 27.51
C PRO A 517 19.53 -40.54 28.87
N ASP A 518 20.74 -40.44 29.41
CA ASP A 518 21.13 -41.01 30.71
C ASP A 518 20.90 -40.06 31.90
N ALA A 519 20.30 -38.88 31.66
CA ALA A 519 19.99 -37.93 32.73
C ALA A 519 19.02 -38.54 33.74
N THR A 520 19.26 -38.26 35.02
CA THR A 520 18.40 -38.66 36.14
C THR A 520 17.84 -37.42 36.83
N THR A 521 16.90 -37.58 37.76
CA THR A 521 16.33 -36.43 38.51
C THR A 521 17.40 -35.58 39.21
N ASN A 522 18.48 -36.20 39.70
CA ASN A 522 19.60 -35.47 40.31
C ASN A 522 20.30 -34.51 39.32
N PHE A 523 20.28 -34.83 38.02
CA PHE A 523 20.84 -33.97 36.98
C PHE A 523 19.95 -32.73 36.78
N SER A 524 18.64 -32.91 36.61
CA SER A 524 17.70 -31.80 36.47
C SER A 524 17.60 -30.95 37.74
N ASP A 525 17.68 -31.55 38.93
CA ASP A 525 17.64 -30.84 40.21
C ASP A 525 18.88 -29.97 40.45
N SER A 526 19.99 -30.26 39.75
CA SER A 526 21.21 -29.45 39.83
C SER A 526 21.15 -28.18 38.99
N TRP A 527 20.16 -28.07 38.09
CA TRP A 527 19.94 -26.87 37.29
C TRP A 527 19.21 -25.81 38.11
N THR A 528 19.81 -24.63 38.21
CA THR A 528 19.33 -23.54 39.06
C THR A 528 18.38 -22.57 38.38
N GLY A 529 17.94 -22.89 37.14
CA GLY A 529 17.17 -21.99 36.30
C GLY A 529 17.96 -20.75 35.86
N HIS A 530 17.23 -19.76 35.34
CA HIS A 530 17.77 -18.48 34.87
C HIS A 530 17.89 -17.43 35.99
N HIS A 531 18.51 -17.82 37.12
CA HIS A 531 18.72 -16.93 38.26
C HIS A 531 20.19 -16.87 38.65
N ARG A 532 20.70 -15.65 38.86
CA ARG A 532 22.02 -15.47 39.43
C ARG A 532 22.04 -15.96 40.89
N PRO A 533 23.07 -16.68 41.32
CA PRO A 533 23.20 -17.09 42.72
C PRO A 533 23.11 -15.90 43.66
N SER A 534 22.16 -15.94 44.57
CA SER A 534 21.85 -14.90 45.55
C SER A 534 21.69 -15.51 46.95
N LEU A 535 21.57 -14.69 47.99
CA LEU A 535 21.27 -15.21 49.33
C LEU A 535 19.87 -15.85 49.42
N ARG A 536 18.97 -15.46 48.51
CA ARG A 536 17.62 -16.00 48.39
C ARG A 536 17.59 -17.23 47.49
N ASP A 537 18.33 -17.18 46.38
CA ASP A 537 18.29 -18.16 45.30
C ASP A 537 19.65 -18.84 45.19
N ASN A 538 19.74 -20.10 45.61
CA ASN A 538 21.00 -20.88 45.58
C ASN A 538 22.15 -20.27 46.44
N PRO A 539 21.96 -20.07 47.76
CA PRO A 539 22.95 -19.42 48.64
C PRO A 539 24.26 -20.21 48.75
N LEU A 540 24.22 -21.53 48.59
CA LEU A 540 25.43 -22.37 48.58
C LEU A 540 26.30 -22.06 47.35
N MET A 541 25.69 -21.89 46.17
CA MET A 541 26.41 -21.53 44.96
C MET A 541 27.01 -20.13 45.08
N LEU A 542 26.29 -19.17 45.68
CA LEU A 542 26.84 -17.85 45.97
C LEU A 542 28.10 -17.95 46.87
N LEU A 543 28.04 -18.76 47.93
CA LEU A 543 29.18 -18.96 48.83
C LEU A 543 30.40 -19.56 48.09
N ILE A 544 30.16 -20.56 47.24
CA ILE A 544 31.20 -21.20 46.42
C ILE A 544 31.82 -20.19 45.45
N THR A 545 30.99 -19.40 44.77
CA THR A 545 31.44 -18.35 43.85
C THR A 545 32.30 -17.31 44.57
N VAL A 546 31.85 -16.80 45.72
CA VAL A 546 32.62 -15.85 46.54
C VAL A 546 33.93 -16.47 47.02
N PHE A 547 33.90 -17.74 47.45
CA PHE A 547 35.11 -18.45 47.87
C PHE A 547 36.16 -18.50 46.75
N TYR A 548 35.78 -18.93 45.55
CA TYR A 548 36.72 -18.98 44.43
C TYR A 548 37.15 -17.59 43.93
N ALA A 549 36.24 -16.62 43.93
CA ALA A 549 36.55 -15.23 43.60
C ALA A 549 37.60 -14.61 44.53
N LEU A 550 37.71 -15.08 45.77
CA LEU A 550 38.76 -14.66 46.70
C LEU A 550 40.03 -15.51 46.59
N VAL A 551 39.90 -16.84 46.54
CA VAL A 551 41.03 -17.77 46.59
C VAL A 551 41.89 -17.72 45.33
N ILE A 552 41.26 -17.65 44.13
CA ILE A 552 42.01 -17.65 42.87
C ILE A 552 42.91 -16.41 42.75
N PRO A 553 42.40 -15.17 42.89
CA PRO A 553 43.27 -13.99 42.81
C PRO A 553 44.32 -13.96 43.94
N SER A 554 43.95 -14.37 45.15
CA SER A 554 44.89 -14.42 46.28
C SER A 554 46.05 -15.37 46.01
N THR A 555 45.76 -16.54 45.43
CA THR A 555 46.78 -17.53 45.06
C THR A 555 47.66 -17.02 43.93
N VAL A 556 47.08 -16.43 42.88
CA VAL A 556 47.83 -15.85 41.76
C VAL A 556 48.72 -14.70 42.23
N LEU A 557 48.21 -13.80 43.08
CA LEU A 557 48.98 -12.71 43.65
C LEU A 557 50.12 -13.20 44.54
N PHE A 558 49.86 -14.23 45.36
CA PHE A 558 50.88 -14.83 46.21
C PHE A 558 51.99 -15.49 45.39
N LEU A 559 51.64 -16.30 44.38
CA LEU A 559 52.61 -16.92 43.48
C LEU A 559 53.37 -15.86 42.67
N GLY A 560 52.68 -14.84 42.17
CA GLY A 560 53.28 -13.70 41.47
C GLY A 560 54.27 -12.93 42.36
N PHE A 561 53.95 -12.77 43.65
CA PHE A 561 54.86 -12.21 44.63
C PHE A 561 56.10 -13.09 44.85
N LEU A 562 55.94 -14.41 44.99
CA LEU A 562 57.08 -15.33 45.11
C LEU A 562 57.99 -15.28 43.87
N VAL A 563 57.42 -15.33 42.68
CA VAL A 563 58.18 -15.20 41.42
C VAL A 563 58.85 -13.82 41.33
N GLY A 564 58.14 -12.75 41.67
CA GLY A 564 58.68 -11.39 41.64
C GLY A 564 59.84 -11.20 42.63
N THR A 565 59.76 -11.77 43.83
CA THR A 565 60.83 -11.73 44.82
C THR A 565 62.05 -12.55 44.38
N ASP A 566 61.85 -13.69 43.72
CA ASP A 566 62.95 -14.47 43.17
C ASP A 566 63.65 -13.75 41.99
N ILE A 567 62.88 -13.19 41.05
CA ILE A 567 63.41 -12.37 39.95
C ILE A 567 64.20 -11.18 40.52
N TYR A 568 63.66 -10.51 41.54
CA TYR A 568 64.33 -9.39 42.21
C TYR A 568 65.65 -9.82 42.87
N ARG A 569 65.67 -10.98 43.54
CA ARG A 569 66.89 -11.56 44.13
C ARG A 569 67.93 -11.88 43.05
N GLN A 570 67.52 -12.55 41.98
CA GLN A 570 68.41 -12.86 40.85
C GLN A 570 68.96 -11.59 40.18
N ALA A 571 68.12 -10.57 39.97
CA ALA A 571 68.51 -9.30 39.37
C ALA A 571 69.47 -8.47 40.24
N ARG A 572 69.48 -8.71 41.57
CA ARG A 572 70.44 -8.08 42.49
C ARG A 572 71.77 -8.82 42.63
N GLY A 573 71.87 -10.07 42.13
CA GLY A 573 73.10 -10.84 42.01
C GLY A 573 73.79 -11.10 43.35
N ARG A 574 73.57 -12.29 43.92
CA ARG A 574 73.88 -12.73 45.30
C ARG A 574 72.79 -12.37 46.31
#